data_AF-A0A242KYA7-F1
#
_entry.id   AF-A0A242KYA7-F1
#
_cell.length_a   1.000
_cell.length_b   1.000
_cell.length_c   1.000
_cell.angle_alpha   90.00
_cell.angle_beta   90.00
_cell.angle_gamma   90.00
#
_symmetry.space_group_name_H-M   'P 1'
#
loop_
_entity.id
_entity.type
_entity.pdbx_description
1 polymer ?
#
loop_
_entity_poly.entity_id
_entity_poly.type
_entity_poly.pdbx_seq_one_letter_code
_entity_poly.pdbx_strand_id
1 'polypeptide(L)'
;MSNELSTEVIFDVNYQPSVIEIINEDQLANLINVTVKRFENLIFKEDDIADAKKARAELNRIFDLIDSKRKEVKKEFSEPLTTFENQIKIYSDEIKLASKGIAEQIKEFEAKTKEERKTIVLAFIKKQASKAEIEPNEISLQSNWLNASSFTAKNNLTRKIEEEIIAECIAIKQEKENYEQQKSLVESYVKAYGLEPMAWISLIDEGLTAAQIFPKIDQAVKELREKEEKEIEKTEKQIKQTATPERAVGTTQEIDTDEPKYSFALNITGTAKQLSVIKQTIESLGVEYSVEMN
;
A
#
# COMPACT_ATOMS: atom_id res chain seq x y z
N MET A 1 32.97 0.01 26.81
CA MET A 1 32.92 0.57 28.18
C MET A 1 31.94 -0.28 28.97
N SER A 2 32.41 -1.03 29.96
CA SER A 2 31.53 -1.72 30.91
C SER A 2 30.89 -0.65 31.77
N ASN A 3 29.58 -0.41 31.57
CA ASN A 3 28.84 0.53 32.39
C ASN A 3 28.23 -0.24 33.56
N GLU A 4 29.06 -0.53 34.55
CA GLU A 4 28.57 -0.99 35.84
C GLU A 4 28.04 0.24 36.58
N LEU A 5 26.74 0.52 36.42
CA LEU A 5 26.05 1.34 37.42
C LEU A 5 25.98 0.48 38.68
N SER A 6 26.84 0.77 39.66
CA SER A 6 26.68 0.23 41.01
C SER A 6 25.29 0.60 41.51
N THR A 7 24.40 -0.39 41.63
CA THR A 7 23.01 -0.23 42.06
C THR A 7 22.85 -0.01 43.56
N GLU A 8 23.91 0.31 44.29
CA GLU A 8 23.82 0.75 45.67
C GLU A 8 23.38 2.22 45.68
N VAL A 9 22.11 2.45 45.35
CA VAL A 9 21.46 3.74 45.61
C VAL A 9 21.23 3.84 47.12
N ILE A 10 22.21 4.40 47.80
CA ILE A 10 22.15 4.77 49.23
C ILE A 10 21.41 6.11 49.29
N PHE A 11 20.12 6.14 48.91
CA PHE A 11 19.28 7.31 49.13
C PHE A 11 18.63 7.19 50.51
N ASP A 12 19.10 7.97 51.47
CA ASP A 12 18.56 8.06 52.81
C ASP A 12 18.20 9.52 53.13
N VAL A 13 17.12 9.72 53.86
CA VAL A 13 16.58 11.04 54.20
C VAL A 13 16.44 11.12 55.71
N ASN A 14 17.28 11.94 56.35
CA ASN A 14 17.16 12.23 57.77
C ASN A 14 16.04 13.25 58.01
N TYR A 15 14.88 12.78 58.46
CA TYR A 15 13.71 13.61 58.77
C TYR A 15 13.42 13.63 60.28
N GLN A 16 13.27 14.82 60.85
CA GLN A 16 12.83 15.01 62.23
C GLN A 16 11.52 15.81 62.26
N PRO A 17 10.46 15.32 62.94
CA PRO A 17 9.21 16.08 63.09
C PRO A 17 9.45 17.39 63.85
N SER A 18 8.94 18.52 63.35
CA SER A 18 8.99 19.78 64.12
C SER A 18 7.76 19.94 65.01
N VAL A 19 7.98 20.44 66.23
CA VAL A 19 6.95 20.79 67.21
C VAL A 19 6.65 22.29 67.09
N ILE A 20 5.39 22.67 66.95
CA ILE A 20 4.94 24.07 66.87
C ILE A 20 4.04 24.34 68.07
N GLU A 21 4.48 25.21 68.98
CA GLU A 21 3.77 25.55 70.21
C GLU A 21 3.67 27.08 70.37
N ILE A 22 2.56 27.56 70.94
CA ILE A 22 2.41 28.95 71.34
C ILE A 22 3.03 29.10 72.73
N ILE A 23 4.24 29.65 72.79
CA ILE A 23 5.02 29.77 74.04
C ILE A 23 4.26 30.52 75.15
N ASN A 24 3.44 31.50 74.78
CA ASN A 24 2.71 32.36 75.69
C ASN A 24 1.19 32.22 75.55
N GLU A 25 0.70 31.00 75.32
CA GLU A 25 -0.71 30.71 75.06
C GLU A 25 -1.65 31.31 76.10
N ASP A 26 -1.35 31.13 77.41
CA ASP A 26 -2.16 31.68 78.50
C ASP A 26 -2.23 33.22 78.47
N GLN A 27 -1.11 33.87 78.15
CA GLN A 27 -1.05 35.34 78.06
C GLN A 27 -1.81 35.85 76.84
N LEU A 28 -1.67 35.17 75.70
CA LEU A 28 -2.38 35.50 74.46
C LEU A 28 -3.90 35.29 74.63
N ALA A 29 -4.30 34.17 75.23
CA ALA A 29 -5.70 33.88 75.54
C ALA A 29 -6.30 34.92 76.49
N ASN A 30 -5.56 35.34 77.51
CA ASN A 30 -6.00 36.40 78.42
C ASN A 30 -6.12 37.76 77.71
N LEU A 31 -5.13 38.15 76.90
CA LEU A 31 -5.17 39.38 76.11
C LEU A 31 -6.40 39.41 75.19
N ILE A 32 -6.66 38.32 74.46
CA ILE A 32 -7.82 38.20 73.57
C ILE A 32 -9.12 38.30 74.39
N ASN A 33 -9.25 37.54 75.48
CA ASN A 33 -10.44 37.54 76.32
C ASN A 33 -10.75 38.92 76.93
N VAL A 34 -9.74 39.62 77.43
CA VAL A 34 -9.89 40.98 77.98
C VAL A 34 -10.28 41.97 76.89
N THR A 35 -9.62 41.89 75.72
CA THR A 35 -9.89 42.79 74.59
C THR A 35 -11.31 42.57 74.05
N VAL A 36 -11.72 41.32 73.82
CA VAL A 36 -13.07 40.98 73.34
C VAL A 36 -14.13 41.44 74.34
N LYS A 37 -14.00 41.10 75.64
CA LYS A 37 -14.97 41.49 76.67
C LYS A 37 -15.11 43.01 76.82
N ARG A 38 -14.01 43.76 76.63
CA ARG A 38 -14.01 45.23 76.68
C ARG A 38 -14.88 45.82 75.57
N PHE A 39 -14.95 45.19 74.40
CA PHE A 39 -15.66 45.70 73.23
C PHE A 39 -17.02 45.02 72.96
N GLU A 40 -17.28 43.85 73.55
CA GLU A 40 -18.51 43.07 73.37
C GLU A 40 -19.78 43.75 73.92
N ASN A 41 -19.65 44.55 74.99
CA ASN A 41 -20.78 45.21 75.66
C ASN A 41 -20.89 46.72 75.38
N LEU A 42 -20.08 47.26 74.45
CA LEU A 42 -20.10 48.69 74.12
C LEU A 42 -21.14 48.99 73.03
N ILE A 43 -22.17 49.76 73.40
CA ILE A 43 -23.15 50.33 72.47
C ILE A 43 -22.69 51.74 72.12
N PHE A 44 -22.07 51.91 70.96
CA PHE A 44 -21.62 53.22 70.47
C PHE A 44 -22.80 54.07 70.00
N LYS A 45 -22.90 55.33 70.46
CA LYS A 45 -23.87 56.32 69.95
C LYS A 45 -23.24 57.16 68.82
N GLU A 46 -24.03 58.01 68.18
CA GLU A 46 -23.60 58.80 67.01
C GLU A 46 -22.39 59.72 67.30
N ASP A 47 -22.27 60.21 68.54
CA ASP A 47 -21.12 61.01 69.00
C ASP A 47 -19.86 60.16 69.29
N ASP A 48 -19.98 58.83 69.43
CA ASP A 48 -18.89 57.91 69.81
C ASP A 48 -18.19 57.25 68.60
N ILE A 49 -18.56 57.63 67.37
CA ILE A 49 -18.07 57.02 66.12
C ILE A 49 -16.52 57.04 66.03
N ALA A 50 -15.89 58.09 66.54
CA ALA A 50 -14.43 58.21 66.53
C ALA A 50 -13.76 57.11 67.38
N ASP A 51 -14.32 56.81 68.55
CA ASP A 51 -13.78 55.80 69.45
C ASP A 51 -14.15 54.38 69.02
N ALA A 52 -15.32 54.19 68.40
CA ALA A 52 -15.67 52.94 67.72
C ALA A 52 -14.68 52.59 66.59
N LYS A 53 -14.26 53.59 65.80
CA LYS A 53 -13.25 53.41 64.75
C LYS A 53 -11.88 53.03 65.34
N LYS A 54 -11.48 53.63 66.45
CA LYS A 54 -10.22 53.28 67.15
C LYS A 54 -10.26 51.85 67.70
N ALA A 55 -11.34 51.47 68.37
CA ALA A 55 -11.55 50.12 68.89
C ALA A 55 -11.46 49.05 67.80
N ARG A 56 -12.12 49.28 66.65
CA ARG A 56 -12.04 48.40 65.49
C ARG A 56 -10.62 48.31 64.92
N ALA A 57 -9.91 49.43 64.84
CA ALA A 57 -8.53 49.45 64.37
C ALA A 57 -7.59 48.68 65.30
N GLU A 58 -7.79 48.75 66.61
CA GLU A 58 -7.03 48.00 67.62
C GLU A 58 -7.28 46.49 67.51
N LEU A 59 -8.54 46.07 67.38
CA LEU A 59 -8.91 44.66 67.14
C LEU A 59 -8.30 44.10 65.85
N ASN A 60 -8.38 44.86 64.76
CA ASN A 60 -7.77 44.47 63.48
C ASN A 60 -6.24 44.35 63.62
N ARG A 61 -5.59 45.27 64.33
CA ARG A 61 -4.14 45.21 64.55
C ARG A 61 -3.72 43.95 65.31
N ILE A 62 -4.49 43.54 66.32
CA ILE A 62 -4.22 42.30 67.08
C ILE A 62 -4.43 41.07 66.19
N PHE A 63 -5.52 41.04 65.42
CA PHE A 63 -5.78 39.98 64.45
C PHE A 63 -4.64 39.85 63.42
N ASP A 64 -4.24 40.98 62.82
CA ASP A 64 -3.20 41.02 61.80
C ASP A 64 -1.85 40.55 62.36
N LEU A 65 -1.54 40.86 63.62
CA LEU A 65 -0.32 40.38 64.29
C LEU A 65 -0.32 38.86 64.44
N ILE A 66 -1.42 38.27 64.91
CA ILE A 66 -1.57 36.81 65.06
C ILE A 66 -1.50 36.12 63.69
N ASP A 67 -2.24 36.63 62.71
CA ASP A 67 -2.30 36.07 61.36
C ASP A 67 -0.95 36.17 60.63
N SER A 68 -0.25 37.29 60.82
CA SER A 68 1.10 37.50 60.28
C SER A 68 2.09 36.52 60.89
N LYS A 69 2.09 36.33 62.22
CA LYS A 69 3.00 35.38 62.85
C LYS A 69 2.69 33.93 62.45
N ARG A 70 1.41 33.57 62.31
CA ARG A 70 1.01 32.26 61.76
C ARG A 70 1.55 32.05 60.34
N LYS A 71 1.44 33.06 59.48
CA LYS A 71 1.95 33.00 58.09
C LYS A 71 3.48 32.89 58.04
N GLU A 72 4.18 33.64 58.89
CA GLU A 72 5.63 33.60 59.04
C GLU A 72 6.10 32.20 59.44
N VAL A 73 5.54 31.63 60.53
CA VAL A 73 5.86 30.27 60.99
C VAL A 73 5.57 29.23 59.92
N LYS A 74 4.43 29.33 59.22
CA LYS A 74 4.09 28.42 58.11
C LYS A 74 5.15 28.49 57.00
N LYS A 75 5.58 29.71 56.64
CA LYS A 75 6.58 29.91 55.59
C LYS A 75 7.91 29.25 55.98
N GLU A 76 8.43 29.60 57.15
CA GLU A 76 9.71 29.05 57.66
C GLU A 76 9.66 27.53 57.79
N PHE A 77 8.54 26.97 58.24
CA PHE A 77 8.37 25.52 58.34
C PHE A 77 8.30 24.82 56.97
N SER A 78 7.63 25.45 55.99
CA SER A 78 7.49 24.88 54.64
C SER A 78 8.74 25.03 53.77
N GLU A 79 9.60 26.00 54.05
CA GLU A 79 10.76 26.34 53.22
C GLU A 79 11.80 25.20 53.11
N PRO A 80 12.18 24.50 54.21
CA PRO A 80 13.02 23.32 54.13
C PRO A 80 12.40 22.19 53.29
N LEU A 81 11.09 21.96 53.43
CA LEU A 81 10.36 20.95 52.65
C LEU A 81 10.37 21.29 51.15
N THR A 82 10.01 22.52 50.80
CA THR A 82 10.03 22.98 49.40
C THR A 82 11.43 22.93 48.80
N THR A 83 12.45 23.27 49.58
CA THR A 83 13.86 23.17 49.12
C THR A 83 14.25 21.72 48.84
N PHE A 84 13.92 20.80 49.74
CA PHE A 84 14.14 19.36 49.56
C PHE A 84 13.41 18.83 48.33
N GLU A 85 12.10 19.10 48.18
CA GLU A 85 11.31 18.66 47.03
C GLU A 85 11.89 19.16 45.70
N ASN A 86 12.32 20.43 45.65
CA ASN A 86 12.94 21.01 44.47
C ASN A 86 14.27 20.33 44.13
N GLN A 87 15.11 20.03 45.13
CA GLN A 87 16.38 19.33 44.90
C GLN A 87 16.15 17.90 44.37
N ILE A 88 15.24 17.14 44.98
CA ILE A 88 14.88 15.79 44.50
C ILE A 88 14.30 15.85 43.09
N LYS A 89 13.48 16.86 42.79
CA LYS A 89 12.94 17.06 41.45
C LYS A 89 14.04 17.33 40.43
N ILE A 90 15.02 18.18 40.74
CA ILE A 90 16.17 18.44 39.86
C ILE A 90 16.91 17.13 39.55
N TYR A 91 17.24 16.32 40.57
CA TYR A 91 17.90 15.03 40.34
C TYR A 91 17.05 14.06 39.51
N SER A 92 15.73 14.01 39.77
CA SER A 92 14.81 13.18 38.97
C SER A 92 14.74 13.63 37.51
N ASP A 93 14.71 14.93 37.27
CA ASP A 93 14.63 15.52 35.93
C ASP A 93 15.95 15.31 35.15
N GLU A 94 17.11 15.39 35.81
CA GLU A 94 18.41 15.06 35.22
C GLU A 94 18.48 13.59 34.78
N ILE A 95 18.04 12.66 35.63
CA ILE A 95 17.99 11.22 35.29
C ILE A 95 17.03 10.98 34.12
N LYS A 96 15.85 11.61 34.12
CA LYS A 96 14.89 11.49 33.02
C LYS A 96 15.45 12.03 31.71
N LEU A 97 16.17 13.16 31.76
CA LEU A 97 16.79 13.75 30.58
C LEU A 97 17.87 12.82 30.00
N ALA A 98 18.74 12.27 30.86
CA ALA A 98 19.75 11.30 30.45
C ALA A 98 19.11 10.03 29.86
N SER A 99 18.08 9.49 30.51
CA SER A 99 17.32 8.32 30.04
C SER A 99 16.68 8.58 28.67
N LYS A 100 16.09 9.76 28.46
CA LYS A 100 15.52 10.16 27.18
C LYS A 100 16.59 10.24 26.09
N GLY A 101 17.75 10.85 26.37
CA GLY A 101 18.86 10.93 25.43
C GLY A 101 19.38 9.54 25.01
N ILE A 102 19.48 8.60 25.96
CA ILE A 102 19.84 7.21 25.66
C ILE A 102 18.77 6.55 24.77
N ALA A 103 17.48 6.75 25.07
CA ALA A 103 16.39 6.18 24.27
C ALA A 103 16.39 6.71 22.83
N GLU A 104 16.67 7.99 22.62
CA GLU A 104 16.80 8.59 21.29
C GLU A 104 18.00 8.01 20.53
N GLN A 105 19.16 7.86 21.18
CA GLN A 105 20.34 7.22 20.57
C GLN A 105 20.09 5.76 20.20
N ILE A 106 19.39 4.99 21.04
CA ILE A 106 18.99 3.60 20.72
C ILE A 106 18.10 3.59 19.47
N LYS A 107 17.11 4.47 19.39
CA LYS A 107 16.20 4.56 18.25
C LYS A 107 16.94 4.91 16.95
N GLU A 108 17.90 5.84 17.00
CA GLU A 108 18.74 6.19 15.86
C GLU A 108 19.61 5.00 15.42
N PHE A 109 20.22 4.29 16.36
CA PHE A 109 21.04 3.11 16.08
C PHE A 109 20.20 1.97 15.46
N GLU A 110 19.01 1.72 15.98
CA GLU A 110 18.08 0.72 15.44
C GLU A 110 17.61 1.09 14.02
N ALA A 111 17.29 2.36 13.78
CA ALA A 111 16.91 2.85 12.46
C ALA A 111 18.05 2.69 11.44
N LYS A 112 19.28 3.08 11.83
CA LYS A 112 20.47 2.91 11.00
C LYS A 112 20.74 1.43 10.70
N THR A 113 20.68 0.58 11.72
CA THR A 113 20.85 -0.87 11.59
C THR A 113 19.81 -1.48 10.66
N LYS A 114 18.56 -1.03 10.74
CA LYS A 114 17.48 -1.50 9.84
C LYS A 114 17.75 -1.11 8.38
N GLU A 115 18.25 0.08 8.12
CA GLU A 115 18.59 0.53 6.76
C GLU A 115 19.82 -0.20 6.20
N GLU A 116 20.84 -0.46 7.03
CA GLU A 116 21.99 -1.29 6.66
C GLU A 116 21.54 -2.71 6.28
N ARG A 117 20.68 -3.32 7.11
CA ARG A 117 20.08 -4.64 6.83
C ARG A 117 19.29 -4.66 5.54
N LYS A 118 18.50 -3.62 5.28
CA LYS A 118 17.76 -3.46 4.02
C LYS A 118 18.71 -3.41 2.83
N THR A 119 19.81 -2.68 2.94
CA THR A 119 20.84 -2.62 1.88
C THR A 119 21.45 -4.00 1.62
N ILE A 120 21.74 -4.77 2.67
CA ILE A 120 22.28 -6.14 2.56
C ILE A 120 21.27 -7.07 1.87
N VAL A 121 20.01 -7.02 2.27
CA VAL A 121 18.93 -7.83 1.66
C VAL A 121 18.76 -7.48 0.20
N LEU A 122 18.68 -6.19 -0.15
CA LEU A 122 18.53 -5.74 -1.53
C LEU A 122 19.74 -6.12 -2.39
N ALA A 123 20.96 -6.05 -1.85
CA ALA A 123 22.16 -6.50 -2.55
C ALA A 123 22.12 -8.01 -2.83
N PHE A 124 21.65 -8.81 -1.87
CA PHE A 124 21.48 -10.25 -2.05
C PHE A 124 20.38 -10.57 -3.08
N ILE A 125 19.22 -9.92 -2.98
CA ILE A 125 18.12 -10.02 -3.95
C ILE A 125 18.64 -9.72 -5.36
N LYS A 126 19.32 -8.58 -5.55
CA LYS A 126 19.90 -8.19 -6.84
C LYS A 126 20.83 -9.27 -7.39
N LYS A 127 21.70 -9.83 -6.55
CA LYS A 127 22.63 -10.89 -6.95
C LYS A 127 21.91 -12.17 -7.37
N GLN A 128 20.84 -12.58 -6.66
CA GLN A 128 20.11 -13.80 -7.01
C GLN A 128 19.18 -13.59 -8.21
N ALA A 129 18.53 -12.44 -8.30
CA ALA A 129 17.72 -12.04 -9.45
C ALA A 129 18.53 -12.08 -10.76
N SER A 130 19.74 -11.50 -10.76
CA SER A 130 20.63 -11.58 -11.92
C SER A 130 21.04 -13.01 -12.30
N LYS A 131 21.16 -13.93 -11.33
CA LYS A 131 21.45 -15.34 -11.63
C LYS A 131 20.23 -16.10 -12.16
N ALA A 132 19.05 -15.70 -11.72
CA ALA A 132 17.78 -16.26 -12.17
C ALA A 132 17.28 -15.61 -13.47
N GLU A 133 17.98 -14.60 -14.00
CA GLU A 133 17.57 -13.84 -15.20
C GLU A 133 16.20 -13.15 -15.04
N ILE A 134 15.91 -12.69 -13.82
CA ILE A 134 14.70 -11.94 -13.47
C ILE A 134 15.08 -10.54 -12.99
N GLU A 135 14.11 -9.62 -13.00
CA GLU A 135 14.35 -8.26 -12.55
C GLU A 135 14.26 -8.17 -11.02
N PRO A 136 15.19 -7.50 -10.32
CA PRO A 136 15.18 -7.45 -8.84
C PRO A 136 13.92 -6.84 -8.22
N ASN A 137 13.18 -6.01 -8.97
CA ASN A 137 11.94 -5.37 -8.53
C ASN A 137 10.73 -6.31 -8.54
N GLU A 138 10.84 -7.49 -9.17
CA GLU A 138 9.81 -8.53 -9.15
C GLU A 138 9.78 -9.25 -7.80
N ILE A 139 10.87 -9.19 -7.03
CA ILE A 139 10.96 -9.78 -5.70
C ILE A 139 10.48 -8.76 -4.66
N SER A 140 9.33 -9.04 -4.05
CA SER A 140 8.79 -8.19 -2.99
C SER A 140 9.60 -8.31 -1.70
N LEU A 141 10.13 -7.19 -1.20
CA LEU A 141 10.86 -7.12 0.06
C LEU A 141 9.95 -7.44 1.25
N GLN A 142 10.16 -8.59 1.89
CA GLN A 142 9.37 -9.00 3.05
C GLN A 142 9.88 -8.33 4.33
N SER A 143 8.96 -7.91 5.20
CA SER A 143 9.30 -7.20 6.45
C SER A 143 10.09 -8.08 7.43
N ASN A 144 9.81 -9.38 7.46
CA ASN A 144 10.51 -10.35 8.30
C ASN A 144 12.00 -10.47 7.94
N TRP A 145 12.40 -10.22 6.70
CA TRP A 145 13.80 -10.28 6.25
C TRP A 145 14.68 -9.20 6.88
N LEU A 146 14.08 -8.13 7.43
CA LEU A 146 14.79 -7.03 8.10
C LEU A 146 14.93 -7.23 9.62
N ASN A 147 14.29 -8.26 10.18
CA ASN A 147 14.31 -8.54 11.62
C ASN A 147 15.71 -8.91 12.09
N ALA A 148 16.02 -8.67 13.37
CA ALA A 148 17.33 -9.05 13.93
C ALA A 148 17.61 -10.55 13.82
N SER A 149 16.59 -11.40 13.95
CA SER A 149 16.69 -12.86 13.80
C SER A 149 17.03 -13.32 12.38
N SER A 150 16.86 -12.46 11.39
CA SER A 150 17.18 -12.74 9.99
C SER A 150 18.68 -12.58 9.68
N PHE A 151 19.44 -12.03 10.62
CA PHE A 151 20.88 -11.77 10.50
C PHE A 151 21.67 -12.52 11.55
N THR A 152 22.90 -12.88 11.18
CA THR A 152 23.92 -13.42 12.09
C THR A 152 24.54 -12.31 12.94
N ALA A 153 25.29 -12.67 13.98
CA ALA A 153 26.03 -11.71 14.81
C ALA A 153 27.04 -10.84 14.02
N LYS A 154 27.47 -11.29 12.83
CA LYS A 154 28.34 -10.54 11.91
C LYS A 154 27.55 -9.68 10.91
N ASN A 155 26.25 -9.51 11.13
CA ASN A 155 25.32 -8.79 10.26
C ASN A 155 25.20 -9.35 8.83
N ASN A 156 25.51 -10.63 8.61
CA ASN A 156 25.21 -11.32 7.35
C ASN A 156 23.83 -11.98 7.42
N LEU A 157 23.16 -12.16 6.28
CA LEU A 157 21.92 -12.93 6.22
C LEU A 157 22.10 -14.34 6.78
N THR A 158 21.06 -14.84 7.44
CA THR A 158 21.01 -16.24 7.85
C THR A 158 20.68 -17.13 6.66
N ARG A 159 21.20 -18.36 6.65
CA ARG A 159 20.93 -19.35 5.60
C ARG A 159 19.44 -19.53 5.30
N LYS A 160 18.59 -19.50 6.33
CA LYS A 160 17.14 -19.59 6.18
C LYS A 160 16.59 -18.50 5.27
N ILE A 161 16.96 -17.25 5.51
CA ILE A 161 16.48 -16.11 4.71
C ILE A 161 17.11 -16.10 3.33
N GLU A 162 18.37 -16.52 3.21
CA GLU A 162 18.99 -16.72 1.90
C GLU A 162 18.22 -17.74 1.06
N GLU A 163 17.83 -18.88 1.65
CA GLU A 163 17.04 -19.92 1.00
C GLU A 163 15.63 -19.43 0.61
N GLU A 164 14.97 -18.66 1.48
CA GLU A 164 13.67 -18.04 1.17
C GLU A 164 13.77 -17.11 -0.05
N ILE A 165 14.77 -16.21 -0.10
CA ILE A 165 14.96 -15.30 -1.23
C ILE A 165 15.28 -16.08 -2.51
N ILE A 166 16.11 -17.12 -2.42
CA ILE A 166 16.44 -17.97 -3.58
C ILE A 166 15.19 -18.71 -4.08
N ALA A 167 14.37 -19.24 -3.19
CA ALA A 167 13.13 -19.93 -3.56
C ALA A 167 12.16 -18.99 -4.29
N GLU A 168 12.04 -17.75 -3.83
CA GLU A 168 11.22 -16.73 -4.50
C GLU A 168 11.73 -16.43 -5.92
N CYS A 169 13.06 -16.30 -6.09
CA CYS A 169 13.66 -16.10 -7.40
C CYS A 169 13.35 -17.27 -8.36
N ILE A 170 13.43 -18.50 -7.85
CA ILE A 170 13.14 -19.72 -8.63
C ILE A 170 11.65 -19.77 -9.01
N ALA A 171 10.75 -19.44 -8.10
CA ALA A 171 9.32 -19.44 -8.35
C ALA A 171 8.95 -18.44 -9.45
N ILE A 172 9.44 -17.19 -9.37
CA ILE A 172 9.21 -16.16 -10.39
C ILE A 172 9.76 -16.59 -11.76
N LYS A 173 10.97 -17.17 -11.78
CA LYS A 173 11.55 -17.69 -13.02
C LYS A 173 10.68 -18.78 -13.64
N GLN A 174 10.26 -19.76 -12.84
CA GLN A 174 9.41 -20.86 -13.29
C GLN A 174 8.05 -20.38 -13.79
N GLU A 175 7.47 -19.38 -13.14
CA GLU A 175 6.21 -18.77 -13.57
C GLU A 175 6.34 -18.12 -14.95
N LYS A 176 7.42 -17.35 -15.18
CA LYS A 176 7.73 -16.76 -16.49
C LYS A 176 7.96 -17.81 -17.58
N GLU A 177 8.77 -18.83 -17.28
CA GLU A 177 9.04 -19.91 -18.23
C GLU A 177 7.75 -20.67 -18.57
N ASN A 178 6.91 -20.97 -17.57
CA ASN A 178 5.62 -21.61 -17.79
C ASN A 178 4.68 -20.74 -18.65
N TYR A 179 4.61 -19.44 -18.36
CA TYR A 179 3.80 -18.50 -19.12
C TYR A 179 4.24 -18.48 -20.60
N GLU A 180 5.55 -18.38 -20.87
CA GLU A 180 6.08 -18.35 -22.23
C GLU A 180 5.89 -19.69 -22.96
N GLN A 181 6.07 -20.81 -22.25
CA GLN A 181 5.79 -22.15 -22.78
C GLN A 181 4.32 -22.32 -23.16
N GLN A 182 3.39 -21.90 -22.30
CA GLN A 182 1.96 -21.98 -22.58
C GLN A 182 1.56 -21.12 -23.77
N LYS A 183 2.12 -19.90 -23.86
CA LYS A 183 1.93 -19.01 -25.00
C LYS A 183 2.41 -19.63 -26.31
N SER A 184 3.63 -20.16 -26.34
CA SER A 184 4.21 -20.85 -27.51
C SER A 184 3.40 -22.09 -27.92
N LEU A 185 2.91 -22.83 -26.93
CA LEU A 185 2.09 -24.02 -27.16
C LEU A 185 0.73 -23.66 -27.77
N VAL A 186 0.04 -22.63 -27.25
CA VAL A 186 -1.20 -22.12 -27.84
C VAL A 186 -0.94 -21.56 -29.24
N GLU A 187 0.10 -20.77 -29.42
CA GLU A 187 0.43 -20.16 -30.72
C GLU A 187 0.66 -21.21 -31.81
N SER A 188 1.47 -22.23 -31.52
CA SER A 188 1.74 -23.32 -32.47
C SER A 188 0.48 -24.14 -32.80
N TYR A 189 -0.37 -24.40 -31.80
CA TYR A 189 -1.61 -25.13 -31.96
C TYR A 189 -2.64 -24.35 -32.80
N VAL A 190 -2.82 -23.06 -32.55
CA VAL A 190 -3.73 -22.20 -33.32
C VAL A 190 -3.25 -22.07 -34.77
N LYS A 191 -1.94 -21.86 -34.99
CA LYS A 191 -1.34 -21.80 -36.33
C LYS A 191 -1.53 -23.09 -37.12
N ALA A 192 -1.51 -24.26 -36.47
CA ALA A 192 -1.74 -25.55 -37.12
C ALA A 192 -3.15 -25.67 -37.75
N TYR A 193 -4.13 -24.94 -37.22
CA TYR A 193 -5.48 -24.85 -37.76
C TYR A 193 -5.69 -23.66 -38.72
N GLY A 194 -4.64 -22.88 -39.01
CA GLY A 194 -4.72 -21.69 -39.88
C GLY A 194 -5.48 -20.51 -39.26
N LEU A 195 -5.65 -20.49 -37.93
CA LEU A 195 -6.33 -19.42 -37.21
C LEU A 195 -5.34 -18.33 -36.75
N GLU A 196 -5.87 -17.17 -36.37
CA GLU A 196 -5.11 -16.03 -35.83
C GLU A 196 -4.78 -16.26 -34.33
N PRO A 197 -3.50 -16.27 -33.91
CA PRO A 197 -3.12 -16.61 -32.53
C PRO A 197 -3.41 -15.57 -31.45
N MET A 198 -3.43 -14.27 -31.76
CA MET A 198 -3.43 -13.19 -30.76
C MET A 198 -4.63 -13.28 -29.81
N ALA A 199 -5.82 -13.56 -30.33
CA ALA A 199 -7.04 -13.69 -29.53
C ALA A 199 -7.02 -14.88 -28.54
N TRP A 200 -6.22 -15.91 -28.83
CA TRP A 200 -6.09 -17.09 -27.97
C TRP A 200 -4.94 -16.91 -26.96
N ILE A 201 -3.88 -16.22 -27.36
CA ILE A 201 -2.78 -15.85 -26.48
C ILE A 201 -3.28 -14.92 -25.36
N SER A 202 -4.19 -13.99 -25.65
CA SER A 202 -4.75 -13.11 -24.61
C SER A 202 -5.48 -13.87 -23.50
N LEU A 203 -5.98 -15.08 -23.76
CA LEU A 203 -6.57 -15.93 -22.73
C LEU A 203 -5.52 -16.46 -21.73
N ILE A 204 -4.26 -16.61 -22.15
CA ILE A 204 -3.15 -16.90 -21.23
C ILE A 204 -2.88 -15.67 -20.34
N ASP A 205 -2.98 -14.46 -20.90
CA ASP A 205 -2.84 -13.21 -20.13
C ASP A 205 -3.95 -13.05 -19.07
N GLU A 206 -5.15 -13.60 -19.36
CA GLU A 206 -6.27 -13.69 -18.42
C GLU A 206 -6.11 -14.82 -17.38
N GLY A 207 -5.03 -15.61 -17.45
CA GLY A 207 -4.71 -16.67 -16.49
C GLY A 207 -5.27 -18.05 -16.83
N LEU A 208 -5.79 -18.27 -18.05
CA LEU A 208 -6.12 -19.62 -18.51
C LEU A 208 -4.86 -20.39 -18.88
N THR A 209 -4.94 -21.71 -18.76
CA THR A 209 -3.87 -22.61 -19.22
C THR A 209 -4.11 -23.08 -20.65
N ALA A 210 -3.04 -23.45 -21.36
CA ALA A 210 -3.15 -24.06 -22.70
C ALA A 210 -4.13 -25.25 -22.74
N ALA A 211 -4.13 -26.09 -21.71
CA ALA A 211 -5.05 -27.24 -21.59
C ALA A 211 -6.54 -26.83 -21.54
N GLN A 212 -6.85 -25.65 -20.99
CA GLN A 212 -8.21 -25.10 -20.97
C GLN A 212 -8.56 -24.39 -22.29
N ILE A 213 -7.57 -23.93 -23.03
CA ILE A 213 -7.74 -23.20 -24.30
C ILE A 213 -7.91 -24.16 -25.48
N PHE A 214 -7.20 -25.29 -25.54
CA PHE A 214 -7.29 -26.22 -26.67
C PHE A 214 -8.71 -26.69 -27.00
N PRO A 215 -9.55 -27.09 -26.03
CA PRO A 215 -10.92 -27.50 -26.35
C PRO A 215 -11.77 -26.35 -26.93
N LYS A 216 -11.48 -25.11 -26.54
CA LYS A 216 -12.15 -23.93 -27.10
C LYS A 216 -11.72 -23.68 -28.54
N ILE A 217 -10.45 -23.89 -28.85
CA ILE A 217 -9.93 -23.80 -30.23
C ILE A 217 -10.58 -24.89 -31.09
N ASP A 218 -10.61 -26.15 -30.64
CA ASP A 218 -11.23 -27.25 -31.38
C ASP A 218 -12.70 -26.97 -31.68
N GLN A 219 -13.43 -26.44 -30.70
CA GLN A 219 -14.82 -26.04 -30.89
C GLN A 219 -14.94 -24.92 -31.93
N ALA A 220 -14.11 -23.88 -31.86
CA ALA A 220 -14.13 -22.77 -32.81
C ALA A 220 -13.80 -23.23 -34.24
N VAL A 221 -12.83 -24.14 -34.41
CA VAL A 221 -12.49 -24.73 -35.71
C VAL A 221 -13.67 -25.54 -36.26
N LYS A 222 -14.33 -26.33 -35.42
CA LYS A 222 -15.51 -27.11 -35.83
C LYS A 222 -16.65 -26.20 -36.28
N GLU A 223 -16.95 -25.16 -35.52
CA GLU A 223 -18.00 -24.19 -35.87
C GLU A 223 -17.67 -23.42 -37.15
N LEU A 224 -16.40 -23.10 -37.41
CA LEU A 224 -15.96 -22.46 -38.64
C LEU A 224 -16.20 -23.38 -39.85
N ARG A 225 -15.78 -24.65 -39.76
CA ARG A 225 -15.98 -25.64 -40.83
C ARG A 225 -17.46 -25.89 -41.11
N GLU A 226 -18.29 -26.04 -40.07
CA GLU A 226 -19.74 -26.21 -40.25
C GLU A 226 -20.40 -24.99 -40.90
N LYS A 227 -19.91 -23.77 -40.63
CA LYS A 227 -20.40 -22.55 -41.29
C LYS A 227 -19.98 -22.52 -42.77
N GLU A 228 -18.72 -22.83 -43.06
CA GLU A 228 -18.20 -22.92 -44.43
C GLU A 228 -18.98 -23.96 -45.24
N GLU A 229 -19.23 -25.15 -44.69
CA GLU A 229 -20.04 -26.20 -45.33
C GLU A 229 -21.48 -25.73 -45.61
N LYS A 230 -22.13 -25.06 -44.65
CA LYS A 230 -23.48 -24.51 -44.83
C LYS A 230 -23.54 -23.42 -45.88
N GLU A 231 -22.54 -22.56 -45.97
CA GLU A 231 -22.44 -21.53 -47.02
C GLU A 231 -22.18 -22.14 -48.40
N ILE A 232 -21.36 -23.20 -48.49
CA ILE A 232 -21.19 -23.97 -49.73
C ILE A 232 -22.51 -24.64 -50.14
N GLU A 233 -23.24 -25.26 -49.21
CA GLU A 233 -24.51 -25.91 -49.51
C GLU A 233 -25.58 -24.90 -49.98
N LYS A 234 -25.64 -23.71 -49.36
CA LYS A 234 -26.52 -22.61 -49.79
C LYS A 234 -26.18 -22.12 -51.19
N THR A 235 -24.90 -21.90 -51.47
CA THR A 235 -24.44 -21.44 -52.79
C THR A 235 -24.69 -22.50 -53.87
N GLU A 236 -24.45 -23.79 -53.60
CA GLU A 236 -24.80 -24.88 -54.51
C GLU A 236 -26.30 -24.98 -54.81
N LYS A 237 -27.16 -24.80 -53.79
CA LYS A 237 -28.63 -24.78 -53.97
C LYS A 237 -29.10 -23.58 -54.80
N GLN A 238 -28.50 -22.41 -54.62
CA GLN A 238 -28.79 -21.22 -55.44
C GLN A 238 -28.39 -21.42 -56.92
N ILE A 239 -27.24 -22.03 -57.18
CA ILE A 239 -26.79 -22.34 -58.55
C ILE A 239 -27.72 -23.35 -59.22
N LYS A 240 -28.20 -24.38 -58.49
CA LYS A 240 -29.12 -25.39 -59.03
C LYS A 240 -30.55 -24.86 -59.27
N GLN A 241 -31.02 -23.86 -58.52
CA GLN A 241 -32.35 -23.26 -58.72
C GLN A 241 -32.40 -22.24 -59.87
N THR A 242 -31.28 -21.63 -60.24
CA THR A 242 -31.20 -20.70 -61.38
C THR A 242 -31.00 -21.39 -62.73
N ALA A 243 -30.70 -22.69 -62.74
CA ALA A 243 -30.61 -23.49 -63.97
C ALA A 243 -31.94 -24.18 -64.30
N THR A 244 -32.78 -23.55 -65.12
CA THR A 244 -33.93 -24.21 -65.80
C THR A 244 -33.69 -24.17 -67.33
N PRO A 245 -33.97 -25.26 -68.08
CA PRO A 245 -33.67 -25.34 -69.50
C PRO A 245 -34.83 -24.80 -70.34
N GLU A 246 -34.58 -23.87 -71.27
CA GLU A 246 -35.32 -23.84 -72.55
C GLU A 246 -34.79 -22.85 -73.60
N ARG A 247 -34.64 -23.42 -74.80
CA ARG A 247 -35.01 -22.91 -76.15
C ARG A 247 -34.27 -21.71 -76.77
N ALA A 248 -33.68 -22.04 -77.92
CA ALA A 248 -33.44 -21.16 -79.06
C ALA A 248 -34.71 -20.39 -79.48
N VAL A 249 -34.55 -19.12 -79.89
CA VAL A 249 -34.97 -18.51 -81.17
C VAL A 249 -34.37 -17.10 -81.26
N GLY A 250 -33.64 -16.83 -82.34
CA GLY A 250 -33.83 -15.66 -83.22
C GLY A 250 -33.60 -14.22 -82.73
N THR A 251 -32.56 -13.62 -83.33
CA THR A 251 -32.58 -12.32 -84.03
C THR A 251 -32.45 -11.02 -83.21
N THR A 252 -31.24 -10.47 -83.31
CA THR A 252 -30.83 -9.06 -83.54
C THR A 252 -31.57 -7.93 -82.82
N GLN A 253 -30.82 -7.19 -81.99
CA GLN A 253 -30.83 -5.72 -82.02
C GLN A 253 -29.41 -5.19 -81.82
N GLU A 254 -28.99 -4.36 -82.79
CA GLU A 254 -27.81 -3.50 -82.73
C GLU A 254 -27.98 -2.43 -81.65
N ILE A 255 -26.93 -2.17 -80.87
CA ILE A 255 -26.68 -0.84 -80.33
C ILE A 255 -25.20 -0.53 -80.52
N ASP A 256 -24.99 0.53 -81.28
CA ASP A 256 -23.77 1.20 -81.66
C ASP A 256 -23.18 1.99 -80.47
N THR A 257 -21.93 1.69 -80.10
CA THR A 257 -21.05 2.59 -79.34
C THR A 257 -19.62 2.41 -79.82
N ASP A 258 -19.04 3.54 -80.26
CA ASP A 258 -17.79 3.75 -80.99
C ASP A 258 -16.52 3.49 -80.15
N GLU A 259 -16.28 2.24 -79.75
CA GLU A 259 -15.00 1.78 -79.19
C GLU A 259 -14.36 0.69 -80.07
N PRO A 260 -13.05 0.75 -80.38
CA PRO A 260 -12.38 -0.29 -81.16
C PRO A 260 -12.35 -1.61 -80.37
N LYS A 261 -13.14 -2.59 -80.81
CA LYS A 261 -13.15 -3.95 -80.25
C LYS A 261 -11.97 -4.76 -80.81
N TYR A 262 -11.23 -5.43 -79.93
CA TYR A 262 -10.15 -6.35 -80.27
C TYR A 262 -10.55 -7.78 -79.92
N SER A 263 -10.35 -8.73 -80.85
CA SER A 263 -10.62 -10.16 -80.63
C SER A 263 -9.37 -10.99 -80.92
N PHE A 264 -9.05 -11.95 -80.06
CA PHE A 264 -8.00 -12.96 -80.28
C PHE A 264 -8.46 -14.33 -79.78
N ALA A 265 -7.94 -15.40 -80.37
CA ALA A 265 -8.25 -16.78 -79.98
C ALA A 265 -7.28 -17.25 -78.88
N LEU A 266 -7.81 -17.83 -77.80
CA LEU A 266 -7.04 -18.32 -76.65
C LEU A 266 -7.40 -19.78 -76.36
N ASN A 267 -6.39 -20.66 -76.39
CA ASN A 267 -6.54 -22.07 -76.06
C ASN A 267 -6.11 -22.32 -74.61
N ILE A 268 -7.03 -22.78 -73.76
CA ILE A 268 -6.78 -22.99 -72.32
C ILE A 268 -7.18 -24.42 -71.94
N THR A 269 -6.30 -25.13 -71.25
CA THR A 269 -6.54 -26.49 -70.72
C THR A 269 -6.37 -26.49 -69.21
N GLY A 270 -7.30 -27.10 -68.47
CA GLY A 270 -7.25 -27.15 -67.01
C GLY A 270 -8.31 -28.06 -66.40
N THR A 271 -8.29 -28.16 -65.07
CA THR A 271 -9.31 -28.91 -64.31
C THR A 271 -10.64 -28.17 -64.27
N ALA A 272 -11.75 -28.87 -64.02
CA ALA A 272 -13.09 -28.28 -63.99
C ALA A 272 -13.21 -27.06 -63.03
N LYS A 273 -12.52 -27.10 -61.88
CA LYS A 273 -12.50 -25.99 -60.92
C LYS A 273 -11.76 -24.76 -61.47
N GLN A 274 -10.65 -24.96 -62.19
CA GLN A 274 -9.90 -23.86 -62.81
C GLN A 274 -10.68 -23.23 -63.97
N LEU A 275 -11.31 -24.04 -64.81
CA LEU A 275 -12.12 -23.55 -65.94
C LEU A 275 -13.38 -22.81 -65.47
N SER A 276 -13.97 -23.23 -64.34
CA SER A 276 -15.12 -22.54 -63.72
C SER A 276 -14.77 -21.13 -63.24
N VAL A 277 -13.62 -20.96 -62.56
CA VAL A 277 -13.16 -19.65 -62.09
C VAL A 277 -12.89 -18.71 -63.27
N ILE A 278 -12.25 -19.22 -64.33
CA ILE A 278 -11.97 -18.44 -65.54
C ILE A 278 -13.28 -17.99 -66.21
N LYS A 279 -14.23 -18.91 -66.37
CA LYS A 279 -15.55 -18.61 -66.94
C LYS A 279 -16.28 -17.51 -66.15
N GLN A 280 -16.34 -17.65 -64.82
CA GLN A 280 -17.00 -16.67 -63.95
C GLN A 280 -16.33 -15.29 -64.01
N THR A 281 -15.01 -15.26 -64.20
CA THR A 281 -14.25 -14.01 -64.36
C THR A 281 -14.54 -13.34 -65.69
N ILE A 282 -14.67 -14.09 -66.79
CA ILE A 282 -15.00 -13.53 -68.11
C ILE A 282 -16.44 -13.00 -68.11
N GLU A 283 -17.38 -13.74 -67.50
CA GLU A 283 -18.77 -13.32 -67.34
C GLU A 283 -18.90 -12.05 -66.50
N SER A 284 -18.12 -11.91 -65.41
CA SER A 284 -18.16 -10.72 -64.56
C SER A 284 -17.58 -9.46 -65.22
N LEU A 285 -16.66 -9.63 -66.18
CA LEU A 285 -16.09 -8.56 -66.98
C LEU A 285 -17.02 -8.13 -68.14
N GLY A 286 -18.12 -8.85 -68.37
CA GLY A 286 -19.08 -8.54 -69.45
C GLY A 286 -18.49 -8.69 -70.85
N VAL A 287 -17.45 -9.52 -71.00
CA VAL A 287 -16.76 -9.74 -72.28
C VAL A 287 -17.42 -10.89 -73.03
N GLU A 288 -17.63 -10.72 -74.34
CA GLU A 288 -18.13 -11.78 -75.22
C GLU A 288 -17.08 -12.89 -75.39
N TYR A 289 -17.47 -14.15 -75.20
CA TYR A 289 -16.60 -15.31 -75.38
C TYR A 289 -17.29 -16.48 -76.09
N SER A 290 -16.51 -17.26 -76.83
CA SER A 290 -16.94 -18.51 -77.48
C SER A 290 -16.07 -19.67 -77.00
N VAL A 291 -16.68 -20.82 -76.71
CA VAL A 291 -15.98 -22.03 -76.30
C VAL A 291 -16.14 -23.08 -77.40
N GLU A 292 -15.03 -23.49 -78.00
CA GLU A 292 -14.97 -24.65 -78.89
C GLU A 292 -14.47 -25.86 -78.08
N MET A 293 -15.26 -26.93 -78.05
CA MET A 293 -14.83 -28.21 -77.48
C MET A 293 -14.13 -29.02 -78.58
N ASN A 294 -12.85 -29.32 -78.37
CA ASN A 294 -12.11 -30.34 -79.13
C ASN A 294 -12.40 -31.74 -78.58
#